data_AF-A0A1S8BKW0-F1
#
_entry.id   AF-A0A1S8BKW0-F1
#
_cell.length_a   1.000
_cell.length_b   1.000
_cell.length_c   1.000
_cell.angle_alpha   90.00
_cell.angle_beta   90.00
_cell.angle_gamma   90.00
#
_symmetry.space_group_name_H-M   'P 1'
#
loop_
_entity.id
_entity.type
_entity.pdbx_description
1 polymer ?
#
loop_
_entity_poly.entity_id
_entity_poly.type
_entity_poly.pdbx_seq_one_letter_code
_entity_poly.pdbx_strand_id
1 'polypeptide(L)'
;MQGFFVAQATGTYTISTSADYIDNYGYLWTGDAAYTWTDGTTAYAATRTGGGYFGGSTSITMNAGDAVPMTWLWANGGGVGRSHFVITTPSGSSVTDTTGYFAPACDSSIFT
;
A
#
# COMPACT_ATOMS: atom_id res chain seq x y z
N MET A 1 -2.04 0.66 8.76
CA MET A 1 -2.30 2.05 8.34
C MET A 1 -3.54 2.04 7.47
N GLN A 2 -4.46 2.98 7.71
CA GLN A 2 -5.68 3.14 6.92
C GLN A 2 -5.88 4.62 6.59
N GLY A 3 -6.45 4.90 5.43
CA GLY A 3 -6.68 6.26 4.96
C GLY A 3 -6.89 6.29 3.46
N PHE A 4 -6.55 7.42 2.83
CA PHE A 4 -6.70 7.61 1.41
C PHE A 4 -5.35 7.87 0.75
N PHE A 5 -5.07 7.17 -0.33
CA PHE A 5 -3.99 7.51 -1.25
C PHE A 5 -4.48 8.62 -2.20
N VAL A 6 -3.77 9.74 -2.24
CA VAL A 6 -4.16 10.95 -2.99
C VAL A 6 -3.24 11.12 -4.18
N ALA A 7 -3.83 11.21 -5.37
CA ALA A 7 -3.11 11.44 -6.61
C ALA A 7 -2.64 12.90 -6.71
N GLN A 8 -1.32 13.11 -6.77
CA GLN A 8 -0.73 14.44 -6.97
C GLN A 8 -0.72 14.88 -8.45
N ALA A 9 -0.92 13.94 -9.37
CA ALA A 9 -0.94 14.14 -10.82
C ALA A 9 -1.86 13.11 -11.48
N THR A 10 -2.37 13.41 -12.67
CA THR A 10 -3.16 12.45 -13.44
C THR A 10 -2.27 11.37 -14.03
N GLY A 11 -2.68 10.11 -13.90
CA GLY A 11 -2.07 8.96 -14.56
C GLY A 11 -2.05 7.72 -13.70
N THR A 12 -1.19 6.77 -14.05
CA THR A 12 -1.09 5.49 -13.34
C THR A 12 -0.01 5.55 -12.27
N TYR A 13 -0.42 5.29 -11.04
CA TYR A 13 0.47 5.05 -9.91
C TYR A 13 0.67 3.54 -9.74
N THR A 14 1.89 3.11 -9.43
CA THR A 14 2.15 1.73 -9.03
C THR A 14 2.69 1.72 -7.61
N ILE A 15 2.01 1.00 -6.72
CA ILE A 15 2.47 0.76 -5.35
C ILE A 15 3.08 -0.62 -5.33
N SER A 16 4.31 -0.74 -4.83
CA SER A 16 5.04 -1.99 -4.84
C SER A 16 5.86 -2.23 -3.58
N THR A 17 6.07 -3.49 -3.26
CA THR A 17 6.92 -3.93 -2.17
C THR A 17 7.84 -5.05 -2.68
N SER A 18 9.15 -4.90 -2.51
CA SER A 18 10.13 -5.94 -2.83
C SER A 18 10.23 -6.98 -1.70
N ALA A 19 10.49 -8.23 -2.08
CA ALA A 19 10.78 -9.34 -1.16
C ALA A 19 11.99 -9.05 -0.24
N ASP A 20 12.94 -8.22 -0.69
CA ASP A 20 14.15 -7.89 0.07
C ASP A 20 13.92 -6.87 1.18
N TYR A 21 12.82 -6.11 1.08
CA TYR A 21 12.54 -4.96 1.94
C TYR A 21 11.33 -5.14 2.84
N ILE A 22 10.47 -6.12 2.58
CA ILE A 22 9.43 -6.49 3.54
C ILE A 22 10.01 -7.49 4.55
N ASP A 23 9.65 -7.34 5.82
CA ASP A 23 10.02 -8.29 6.87
C ASP A 23 9.02 -8.17 8.03
N ASN A 24 8.05 -9.09 8.24
CA ASN A 24 7.87 -10.39 7.57
C ASN A 24 6.75 -10.40 6.52
N TYR A 25 5.65 -9.69 6.77
CA TYR A 25 4.46 -9.72 5.91
C TYR A 25 3.97 -8.30 5.61
N GLY A 26 3.51 -8.08 4.38
CA GLY A 26 2.87 -6.85 3.96
C GLY A 26 1.67 -7.16 3.06
N TYR A 27 0.54 -6.54 3.34
CA TYR A 27 -0.69 -6.69 2.58
C TYR A 27 -1.28 -5.31 2.28
N LEU A 28 -1.66 -5.11 1.03
CA LEU A 28 -2.30 -3.88 0.59
C LEU A 28 -3.71 -4.17 0.09
N TRP A 29 -4.67 -3.35 0.51
CA TRP A 29 -6.01 -3.26 -0.05
C TRP A 29 -6.23 -1.84 -0.57
N THR A 30 -6.96 -1.73 -1.67
CA THR A 30 -7.31 -0.45 -2.29
C THR A 30 -8.80 -0.45 -2.68
N GLY A 31 -9.39 0.74 -2.83
CA GLY A 31 -10.81 0.87 -3.16
C GLY A 31 -11.72 0.33 -2.06
N ASP A 32 -12.89 -0.20 -2.40
CA ASP A 32 -13.86 -0.68 -1.42
C ASP A 32 -13.31 -1.80 -0.53
N ALA A 33 -12.40 -2.62 -1.07
CA ALA A 33 -11.74 -3.69 -0.31
C ALA A 33 -10.85 -3.16 0.83
N ALA A 34 -10.43 -1.89 0.79
CA ALA A 34 -9.68 -1.29 1.88
C ALA A 34 -10.52 -1.07 3.14
N TYR A 35 -11.84 -0.94 3.01
CA TYR A 35 -12.73 -0.77 4.16
C TYR A 35 -12.96 -2.07 4.93
N THR A 36 -12.95 -3.22 4.25
CA THR A 36 -13.22 -4.53 4.87
C THR A 36 -11.98 -5.40 5.06
N TRP A 37 -10.91 -5.14 4.30
CA TRP A 37 -9.56 -5.69 4.48
C TRP A 37 -9.49 -7.22 4.68
N THR A 38 -10.30 -7.96 3.92
CA THR A 38 -10.34 -9.43 3.98
C THR A 38 -9.21 -10.07 3.16
N ASP A 39 -8.64 -11.17 3.63
CA ASP A 39 -7.47 -11.83 3.01
C ASP A 39 -7.61 -12.08 1.49
N GLY A 40 -8.80 -12.49 1.04
CA GLY A 40 -9.07 -12.82 -0.36
C GLY A 40 -9.21 -11.63 -1.31
N THR A 41 -9.18 -10.39 -0.80
CA THR A 41 -9.39 -9.17 -1.58
C THR A 41 -8.19 -8.24 -1.58
N THR A 42 -7.01 -8.76 -1.20
CA THR A 42 -5.77 -8.00 -1.26
C THR A 42 -5.47 -7.59 -2.69
N ALA A 43 -5.08 -6.32 -2.87
CA ALA A 43 -4.56 -5.83 -4.15
C ALA A 43 -3.19 -6.46 -4.44
N TYR A 44 -2.36 -6.62 -3.40
CA TYR A 44 -1.19 -7.51 -3.42
C TYR A 44 -0.77 -7.91 -2.00
N ALA A 45 0.06 -8.94 -1.94
CA ALA A 45 0.79 -9.35 -0.75
C ALA A 45 2.31 -9.40 -1.02
N ALA A 46 3.11 -9.24 0.02
CA ALA A 46 4.55 -9.40 -0.01
C ALA A 46 5.01 -10.07 1.29
N THR A 47 6.01 -10.94 1.21
CA THR A 47 6.54 -11.62 2.40
C THR A 47 8.01 -11.98 2.26
N ARG A 48 8.66 -12.04 3.42
CA ARG A 48 10.02 -12.53 3.62
C ARG A 48 10.01 -13.47 4.81
N THR A 49 9.61 -14.72 4.59
CA THR A 49 9.49 -15.74 5.64
C THR A 49 9.94 -17.10 5.15
N GLY A 50 10.08 -18.07 6.08
CA GLY A 50 10.48 -19.44 5.74
C GLY A 50 9.55 -20.15 4.74
N GLY A 51 8.31 -19.68 4.55
CA GLY A 51 7.38 -20.20 3.56
C GLY A 51 7.58 -19.69 2.13
N GLY A 52 8.42 -18.68 1.92
CA GLY A 52 8.68 -18.08 0.61
C GLY A 52 9.03 -16.59 0.71
N TYR A 53 9.78 -16.10 -0.27
CA TYR A 53 10.23 -14.72 -0.35
C TYR A 53 9.67 -14.15 -1.65
N PHE A 54 8.69 -13.25 -1.56
CA PHE A 54 8.10 -12.62 -2.74
C PHE A 54 7.66 -11.19 -2.46
N GLY A 55 7.76 -10.37 -3.50
CA GLY A 55 7.20 -9.03 -3.53
C GLY A 55 5.82 -9.01 -4.19
N GLY A 56 5.23 -7.84 -4.24
CA GLY A 56 3.96 -7.62 -4.92
C GLY A 56 3.80 -6.17 -5.36
N SER A 57 2.86 -5.95 -6.26
CA SER A 57 2.50 -4.60 -6.71
C SER A 57 1.04 -4.52 -7.14
N THR A 58 0.52 -3.31 -7.13
CA THR A 58 -0.77 -2.96 -7.75
C THR A 58 -0.65 -1.62 -8.46
N SER A 59 -1.44 -1.41 -9.50
CA SER A 59 -1.51 -0.15 -10.23
C SER A 59 -2.90 0.46 -10.13
N ILE A 60 -2.96 1.78 -10.01
CA ILE A 60 -4.20 2.56 -9.88
C ILE A 60 -4.10 3.75 -10.83
N THR A 61 -5.05 3.87 -11.76
CA THR A 61 -5.17 5.03 -12.64
C THR A 61 -6.11 6.05 -12.02
N MET A 62 -5.63 7.28 -11.84
CA MET A 62 -6.31 8.34 -11.10
C MET A 62 -6.15 9.68 -11.81
N ASN A 63 -7.11 10.59 -11.64
CA ASN A 63 -6.93 12.00 -11.96
C ASN A 63 -6.24 12.72 -10.80
N ALA A 64 -5.57 13.84 -11.10
CA ALA A 64 -5.00 14.69 -10.05
C ALA A 64 -6.10 15.13 -9.06
N GLY A 65 -5.83 14.94 -7.77
CA GLY A 65 -6.77 15.23 -6.67
C GLY A 65 -7.71 14.08 -6.31
N ASP A 66 -7.79 13.02 -7.12
CA ASP A 66 -8.56 11.83 -6.74
C ASP A 66 -7.95 11.20 -5.48
N ALA A 67 -8.83 10.62 -4.67
CA ALA A 67 -8.46 9.92 -3.45
C ALA A 67 -9.04 8.49 -3.51
N VAL A 68 -8.19 7.48 -3.32
CA VAL A 68 -8.61 6.08 -3.26
C VAL A 68 -8.41 5.55 -1.84
N PRO A 69 -9.40 4.87 -1.24
CA PRO A 69 -9.22 4.23 0.05
C PRO A 69 -8.08 3.22 0.00
N MET A 70 -7.27 3.18 1.06
CA MET A 70 -6.11 2.31 1.14
C MET A 70 -5.90 1.80 2.57
N THR A 71 -5.70 0.49 2.68
CA THR A 71 -5.33 -0.19 3.92
C THR A 71 -4.02 -0.92 3.70
N TRP A 72 -3.00 -0.59 4.49
CA TRP A 72 -1.73 -1.29 4.56
C TRP A 72 -1.59 -2.00 5.91
N LEU A 73 -1.51 -3.32 5.87
CA LEU A 73 -1.21 -4.15 7.04
C LEU A 73 0.21 -4.67 6.91
N TRP A 74 1.01 -4.46 7.96
CA TRP A 74 2.32 -5.05 8.10
C TRP A 74 2.39 -5.80 9.42
N ALA A 75 2.98 -6.99 9.38
CA ALA A 75 3.17 -7.83 10.57
C ALA A 75 4.60 -8.39 10.61
N ASN A 76 5.18 -8.38 11.81
CA ASN A 76 6.47 -8.99 12.10
C ASN A 76 6.28 -10.22 12.99
N GLY A 77 6.92 -11.33 12.63
CA GLY A 77 6.89 -12.59 13.37
C GLY A 77 7.93 -12.69 14.49
N GLY A 78 8.90 -11.76 14.54
CA GLY A 78 9.92 -11.69 15.59
C GLY A 78 11.22 -11.06 15.09
N GLY A 79 12.14 -10.72 15.99
CA GLY A 79 13.42 -10.11 15.61
C GLY A 79 13.28 -8.70 15.01
N VAL A 80 14.24 -8.31 14.17
CA VAL A 80 14.19 -7.04 13.43
C VAL A 80 13.07 -7.09 12.39
N GLY A 81 12.40 -5.96 12.17
CA GLY A 81 11.29 -5.86 11.22
C GLY A 81 11.47 -4.71 10.25
N ARG A 82 10.82 -4.80 9.09
CA ARG A 82 10.84 -3.76 8.06
C ARG A 82 9.49 -3.70 7.33
N SER A 83 8.81 -2.57 7.46
CA SER A 83 7.63 -2.22 6.65
C SER A 83 8.07 -1.27 5.54
N HIS A 84 7.85 -1.64 4.29
CA HIS A 84 8.29 -0.84 3.15
C HIS A 84 7.39 -1.02 1.93
N PHE A 85 7.06 0.10 1.29
CA PHE A 85 6.52 0.13 -0.06
C PHE A 85 7.07 1.35 -0.80
N VAL A 86 7.05 1.28 -2.12
CA VAL A 86 7.47 2.33 -3.06
C VAL A 86 6.26 2.74 -3.87
N ILE A 87 6.13 4.04 -4.13
CA ILE A 87 5.16 4.56 -5.10
C ILE A 87 5.94 4.94 -6.36
N THR A 88 5.64 4.31 -7.49
CA THR A 88 6.04 4.80 -8.80
C THR A 88 4.96 5.73 -9.33
N THR A 89 5.31 6.98 -9.57
CA THR A 89 4.40 8.04 -10.05
C THR A 89 4.13 7.89 -11.55
N PRO A 90 3.12 8.60 -12.10
CA PRO A 90 2.85 8.62 -13.54
C PRO A 90 4.02 9.07 -14.41
N SER A 91 4.97 9.83 -13.87
CA SER A 91 6.18 10.23 -14.57
C SER A 91 7.26 9.13 -14.61
N GLY A 92 7.03 7.98 -13.97
CA GLY A 92 7.99 6.90 -13.81
C GLY A 92 8.95 7.06 -12.64
N SER A 93 8.84 8.14 -11.85
CA SER A 93 9.69 8.38 -10.69
C SER A 93 9.27 7.49 -9.53
N SER A 94 10.22 6.90 -8.81
CA SER A 94 9.94 6.13 -7.60
C SER A 94 10.17 6.99 -6.36
N VAL A 95 9.22 7.00 -5.43
CA VAL A 95 9.28 7.73 -4.17
C VAL A 95 9.08 6.80 -2.98
N THR A 96 9.91 7.01 -1.95
CA THR A 96 9.82 6.36 -0.64
C THR A 96 9.45 7.34 0.47
N ASP A 97 9.65 8.65 0.23
CA ASP A 97 9.01 9.69 1.01
C ASP A 97 7.57 9.83 0.51
N THR A 98 6.63 9.42 1.36
CA THR A 98 5.22 9.40 1.02
C THR A 98 4.47 10.63 1.50
N THR A 99 5.18 11.67 1.93
CA THR A 99 4.59 12.94 2.38
C THR A 99 3.70 13.51 1.28
N GLY A 100 2.45 13.85 1.62
CA GLY A 100 1.46 14.39 0.68
C GLY A 100 0.76 13.37 -0.22
N TYR A 101 1.10 12.08 -0.13
CA TYR A 101 0.37 11.02 -0.85
C TYR A 101 -0.72 10.37 0.00
N PHE A 102 -0.77 10.65 1.30
CA PHE A 102 -1.72 10.05 2.23
C PHE A 102 -2.49 11.09 3.01
N ALA A 103 -3.81 10.92 3.05
CA ALA A 103 -4.71 11.70 3.89
C ALA A 103 -5.46 10.76 4.85
N PRO A 104 -5.58 11.12 6.14
CA PRO A 104 -6.43 10.38 7.07
C PRO A 104 -7.91 10.58 6.71
N ALA A 105 -8.77 9.67 7.16
CA ALA A 105 -10.20 9.92 7.15
C ALA A 105 -10.56 11.05 8.11
N CYS A 106 -11.53 11.89 7.74
CA CYS A 106 -12.07 12.90 8.65
C CYS A 106 -12.82 12.28 9.84
N ASP A 107 -13.38 11.08 9.62
CA ASP A 107 -14.00 10.25 10.65
C ASP A 107 -13.33 8.87 10.61
N SER A 108 -12.72 8.47 11.73
CA SER A 108 -12.03 7.19 11.82
C SER A 108 -12.96 5.99 11.76
N SER A 109 -14.27 6.16 11.99
CA SER A 109 -15.27 5.08 11.88
C SER A 109 -15.50 4.59 10.45
N ILE A 110 -14.99 5.31 9.44
CA ILE A 110 -15.06 4.90 8.04
C ILE A 110 -14.19 3.66 7.76
N PHE A 111 -13.11 3.48 8.52
CA PHE A 111 -12.27 2.30 8.46
C PHE A 111 -12.48 1.51 9.77
N THR A 112 -13.27 0.43 9.71
CA THR A 112 -13.67 -0.38 10.88
C THR A 112 -13.25 -1.84 10.78
#